data_AF-A0A661UX34-F1
#
_entry.id   AF-A0A661UX34-F1
#
_cell.length_a   1.000
_cell.length_b   1.000
_cell.length_c   1.000
_cell.angle_alpha   90.00
_cell.angle_beta   90.00
_cell.angle_gamma   90.00
#
_symmetry.space_group_name_H-M   'P 1'
#
loop_
_entity.id
_entity.type
_entity.pdbx_description
1 polymer ?
#
loop_
_entity_poly.entity_id
_entity_poly.type
_entity_poly.pdbx_seq_one_letter_code
_entity_poly.pdbx_strand_id
1 'polypeptide(L)'
;MQGDELIVHSFVIEGTEIKIRDKSGEALWKIKPYYVEADKCIGCRLCVSACPQGAITMVKGIAVIDADKCDGDAICVNGDGKRYKGCPVDAIKQVE
;
A
#
# COMPACT_ATOMS: atom_id res chain seq x y z
N MET A 1 -14.95 -5.67 -17.37
CA MET A 1 -14.62 -5.54 -15.95
C MET A 1 -15.53 -4.46 -15.41
N GLN A 2 -16.67 -4.84 -14.83
CA GLN A 2 -17.47 -3.87 -14.07
C GLN A 2 -16.70 -3.64 -12.77
N GLY A 3 -16.26 -2.41 -12.54
CA GLY A 3 -15.78 -2.00 -11.22
C GLY A 3 -17.01 -1.85 -10.32
N ASP A 4 -16.93 -2.36 -9.11
CA ASP A 4 -18.01 -2.19 -8.14
C ASP A 4 -18.09 -0.72 -7.73
N GLU A 5 -19.26 -0.10 -7.90
CA GLU A 5 -19.53 1.27 -7.49
C GLU A 5 -19.75 1.29 -5.96
N LEU A 6 -18.89 2.02 -5.24
CA LEU A 6 -18.97 2.13 -3.78
C LEU A 6 -19.90 3.30 -3.39
N ILE A 7 -21.07 3.00 -2.82
CA ILE A 7 -21.99 4.01 -2.27
C ILE A 7 -21.60 4.32 -0.82
N VAL A 8 -20.89 5.43 -0.63
CA VAL A 8 -20.50 5.93 0.70
C VAL A 8 -21.71 6.60 1.37
N HIS A 9 -22.13 6.08 2.53
CA HIS A 9 -23.26 6.65 3.28
C HIS A 9 -22.82 7.75 4.26
N SER A 10 -21.67 7.56 4.91
CA SER A 10 -21.11 8.57 5.81
C SER A 10 -19.59 8.59 5.78
N PHE A 11 -19.03 9.80 5.82
CA PHE A 11 -17.63 10.07 6.14
C PHE A 11 -17.60 10.79 7.49
N VAL A 12 -16.84 10.28 8.45
CA VAL A 12 -16.70 10.89 9.78
C VAL A 12 -15.22 11.16 10.03
N ILE A 13 -14.90 12.40 10.44
CA ILE A 13 -13.56 12.82 10.83
C ILE A 13 -13.51 12.83 12.36
N GLU A 14 -12.75 11.90 12.95
CA GLU A 14 -12.54 11.80 14.40
C GLU A 14 -11.05 11.95 14.69
N GLY A 15 -10.62 13.18 15.02
CA GLY A 15 -9.19 13.49 15.14
C GLY A 15 -8.49 13.45 13.78
N THR A 16 -7.49 12.58 13.64
CA THR A 16 -6.77 12.32 12.37
C THR A 16 -7.34 11.14 11.58
N GLU A 17 -8.37 10.45 12.10
CA GLU A 17 -8.95 9.27 11.44
C GLU A 17 -10.11 9.64 10.52
N ILE A 18 -10.13 9.04 9.33
CA ILE A 18 -11.28 9.08 8.42
C ILE A 18 -11.99 7.73 8.46
N LYS A 19 -13.22 7.70 8.96
CA LYS A 19 -14.07 6.50 9.00
C LYS A 19 -15.11 6.58 7.88
N ILE A 20 -15.04 5.64 6.94
CA ILE A 20 -16.00 5.50 5.84
C ILE A 20 -16.93 4.34 6.20
N ARG A 21 -18.24 4.54 6.11
CA ARG A 21 -19.24 3.50 6.39
C ARG A 21 -20.22 3.31 5.24
N ASP A 22 -20.67 2.08 5.07
CA ASP A 22 -21.75 1.75 4.14
C ASP A 22 -23.12 2.03 4.77
N LYS A 23 -24.17 1.66 4.06
CA LYS A 23 -25.57 1.72 4.54
C LYS A 23 -25.86 0.80 5.74
N SER A 24 -25.03 -0.21 6.01
CA SER A 24 -25.18 -1.12 7.14
C SER A 24 -24.41 -0.66 8.38
N GLY A 25 -23.58 0.37 8.25
CA GLY A 25 -22.73 0.90 9.32
C GLY A 25 -21.40 0.17 9.45
N GLU A 26 -21.10 -0.77 8.54
CA GLU A 26 -19.83 -1.50 8.49
C GLU A 26 -18.73 -0.61 7.91
N ALA A 27 -17.52 -0.71 8.47
CA ALA A 27 -16.38 0.08 8.05
C ALA A 27 -15.98 -0.32 6.62
N LEU A 28 -16.04 0.65 5.71
CA LEU A 28 -15.96 0.37 4.29
C LEU A 28 -14.55 0.15 3.75
N TRP A 29 -13.45 0.40 4.47
CA TRP A 29 -12.12 0.01 4.00
C TRP A 29 -11.08 -0.21 5.10
N LYS A 30 -10.31 -1.29 4.92
CA LYS A 30 -8.89 -1.35 5.32
C LYS A 30 -8.09 -0.63 4.24
N ILE A 31 -7.73 0.62 4.48
CA ILE A 31 -6.79 1.34 3.62
C ILE A 31 -5.51 0.52 3.59
N LYS A 32 -5.04 0.16 2.39
CA LYS A 32 -3.87 -0.70 2.29
C LYS A 32 -2.61 0.11 2.54
N PRO A 33 -1.67 -0.47 3.31
CA PRO A 33 -0.84 0.34 4.17
C PRO A 33 0.29 1.06 3.45
N TYR A 34 0.63 0.81 2.19
CA TYR A 34 1.88 1.32 1.61
C TYR A 34 1.72 2.05 0.27
N TYR A 35 2.51 3.10 0.07
CA TYR A 35 2.65 3.82 -1.19
C TYR A 35 4.13 4.05 -1.55
N VAL A 36 4.38 4.40 -2.82
CA VAL A 36 5.73 4.66 -3.34
C VAL A 36 5.89 6.15 -3.69
N GLU A 37 6.88 6.81 -3.10
CA GLU A 37 7.36 8.14 -3.48
C GLU A 37 8.18 8.02 -4.78
N ALA A 38 7.55 8.34 -5.91
CA ALA A 38 8.11 8.11 -7.24
C ALA A 38 9.41 8.89 -7.50
N ASP A 39 9.56 10.06 -6.91
CA ASP A 39 10.75 10.92 -7.00
C ASP A 39 11.98 10.34 -6.29
N LYS A 40 11.77 9.55 -5.23
CA LYS A 40 12.85 8.85 -4.51
C LYS A 40 13.16 7.47 -5.08
N CYS A 41 12.21 6.86 -5.79
CA CYS A 41 12.38 5.50 -6.31
C CYS A 41 13.47 5.44 -7.39
N ILE A 42 14.58 4.76 -7.09
CA ILE A 42 15.70 4.56 -8.04
C ILE A 42 15.54 3.33 -8.95
N GLY A 43 14.39 2.67 -8.96
CA GLY A 43 14.12 1.53 -9.83
C GLY A 43 14.99 0.29 -9.58
N CYS A 44 15.53 0.10 -8.37
CA CYS A 44 16.45 -1.00 -8.05
C CYS A 44 15.79 -2.39 -8.00
N ARG A 45 14.45 -2.45 -7.95
CA ARG A 45 13.62 -3.67 -7.93
C ARG A 45 13.82 -4.62 -6.73
N LEU A 46 14.53 -4.20 -5.68
CA LEU A 46 14.73 -5.04 -4.48
C LEU A 46 13.39 -5.38 -3.79
N CYS A 47 12.49 -4.40 -3.66
CA CYS A 47 11.16 -4.60 -3.08
C CYS A 47 10.30 -5.61 -3.88
N VAL A 48 10.44 -5.62 -5.21
CA VAL A 48 9.75 -6.57 -6.10
C VAL A 48 10.17 -8.00 -5.76
N SER A 49 11.47 -8.24 -5.65
CA SER A 49 12.00 -9.57 -5.31
C SER A 49 11.72 -9.98 -3.87
N ALA A 50 11.59 -9.02 -2.96
CA ALA A 50 11.41 -9.27 -1.53
C ALA A 50 9.96 -9.52 -1.13
N CYS A 51 8.98 -9.00 -1.87
CA CYS A 51 7.56 -9.12 -1.51
C CYS A 51 7.06 -10.57 -1.70
N PRO A 52 6.70 -11.30 -0.62
CA PRO A 52 6.23 -12.68 -0.70
C PRO A 52 4.89 -12.80 -1.44
N GLN A 53 4.07 -11.75 -1.41
CA GLN A 53 2.77 -11.72 -2.09
C GLN A 53 2.87 -11.42 -3.58
N GLY A 54 4.06 -11.07 -4.10
CA GLY A 54 4.20 -10.58 -5.47
C GLY A 54 3.36 -9.32 -5.74
N ALA A 55 3.12 -8.52 -4.69
CA ALA A 55 2.26 -7.34 -4.75
C ALA A 55 2.94 -6.12 -5.39
N ILE A 56 4.23 -6.19 -5.74
CA ILE A 56 4.98 -5.03 -6.24
C ILE A 56 5.45 -5.30 -7.66
N THR A 57 5.16 -4.36 -8.57
CA THR A 57 5.59 -4.43 -9.98
C THR A 57 6.28 -3.13 -10.38
N MET A 58 6.90 -3.09 -11.57
CA MET A 58 7.56 -1.90 -12.10
C MET A 58 6.77 -1.30 -13.26
N VAL A 59 6.42 -0.02 -13.17
CA VAL A 59 5.76 0.74 -14.23
C VAL A 59 6.61 1.97 -14.54
N LYS A 60 7.08 2.09 -15.78
CA LYS A 60 7.94 3.21 -16.23
C LYS A 60 9.15 3.47 -15.32
N GLY A 61 9.74 2.41 -14.77
CA GLY A 61 10.91 2.49 -13.88
C GLY A 61 10.59 2.75 -12.40
N ILE A 62 9.32 2.94 -12.04
CA ILE A 62 8.87 3.18 -10.66
C ILE A 62 8.16 1.93 -10.13
N ALA A 63 8.39 1.62 -8.85
CA ALA A 63 7.67 0.53 -8.18
C ALA A 63 6.20 0.93 -7.95
N VAL A 64 5.28 0.01 -8.21
CA VAL A 64 3.84 0.18 -7.98
C VAL A 64 3.35 -0.99 -7.15
N ILE A 65 2.62 -0.70 -6.08
CA ILE A 65 2.06 -1.69 -5.16
C ILE A 65 0.63 -1.98 -5.59
N ASP A 66 0.38 -3.22 -5.97
CA ASP A 66 -0.95 -3.79 -6.12
C ASP A 66 -1.55 -3.97 -4.73
N ALA A 67 -2.42 -3.04 -4.40
CA ALA A 67 -3.19 -3.06 -3.18
C ALA A 67 -3.85 -4.43 -2.99
N ASP A 68 -4.49 -5.02 -4.00
CA ASP A 68 -5.28 -6.27 -3.87
C ASP A 68 -4.46 -7.49 -3.48
N LYS A 69 -3.15 -7.46 -3.73
CA LYS A 69 -2.23 -8.50 -3.29
C LYS A 69 -1.50 -8.20 -2.00
N CYS A 70 -1.46 -6.94 -1.56
CA CYS A 70 -0.70 -6.55 -0.37
C CYS A 70 -1.44 -6.97 0.91
N ASP A 71 -0.82 -7.83 1.71
CA ASP A 71 -1.32 -8.28 3.02
C ASP A 71 -0.89 -7.39 4.19
N GLY A 72 0.02 -6.44 3.95
CA GLY A 72 0.54 -5.53 4.96
C GLY A 72 1.76 -6.04 5.74
N ASP A 73 2.53 -6.99 5.20
CA ASP A 73 3.72 -7.56 5.86
C ASP A 73 4.86 -6.58 6.22
N ALA A 74 4.81 -5.36 5.70
CA ALA A 74 5.83 -4.32 5.85
C ALA A 74 7.23 -4.67 5.35
N ILE A 75 7.46 -5.78 4.63
CA ILE A 75 8.81 -6.19 4.19
C ILE A 75 9.42 -5.14 3.28
N CYS A 76 8.62 -4.52 2.42
CA CYS A 76 9.04 -3.45 1.53
C CYS A 76 9.63 -2.22 2.27
N VAL A 77 9.21 -1.99 3.51
CA VAL A 77 9.65 -0.88 4.38
C VAL A 77 10.74 -1.35 5.35
N ASN A 78 10.51 -2.44 6.10
CA ASN A 78 11.33 -2.87 7.23
C ASN A 78 12.38 -3.94 6.86
N GLY A 79 12.24 -4.57 5.70
CA GLY A 79 13.06 -5.70 5.30
C GLY A 79 12.58 -7.05 5.84
N ASP A 80 13.30 -8.10 5.47
CA ASP A 80 12.96 -9.51 5.78
C ASP A 80 13.69 -10.06 7.02
N GLY A 81 14.37 -9.19 7.76
CA GLY A 81 15.26 -9.58 8.87
C GLY A 81 16.53 -10.33 8.44
N LYS A 82 16.71 -10.58 7.14
CA LYS A 82 17.80 -11.35 6.56
C LYS A 82 18.62 -10.44 5.64
N ARG A 83 18.44 -10.58 4.32
CA ARG A 83 19.28 -9.93 3.31
C ARG A 83 18.69 -8.61 2.85
N TYR A 84 17.37 -8.51 2.80
CA TYR A 84 16.69 -7.29 2.37
C TYR A 84 16.38 -6.45 3.61
N LYS A 85 16.82 -5.18 3.60
CA LYS A 85 16.72 -4.26 4.75
C LYS A 85 15.65 -3.19 4.56
N GLY A 86 14.70 -3.41 3.66
CA GLY A 86 13.72 -2.41 3.26
C GLY A 86 14.22 -1.56 2.09
N CYS A 87 13.40 -0.60 1.67
CA CYS A 87 13.73 0.27 0.55
C CYS A 87 15.00 1.08 0.86
N PRO A 88 16.09 0.93 0.08
CA PRO A 88 17.38 1.55 0.40
C PRO A 88 17.38 3.08 0.28
N VAL A 89 16.37 3.62 -0.41
CA VAL A 89 16.16 5.06 -0.62
C VAL A 89 14.89 5.54 0.08
N ASP A 90 14.32 4.69 0.95
CA ASP A 90 13.17 5.03 1.79
C ASP A 90 11.96 5.57 0.99
N ALA A 91 11.83 5.11 -0.26
CA ALA A 91 10.78 5.53 -1.18
C ALA A 91 9.44 4.81 -0.95
N ILE A 92 9.34 3.88 0.01
CA ILE A 92 8.10 3.14 0.29
C ILE A 92 7.67 3.48 1.71
N LYS A 93 6.44 3.99 1.86
CA LYS A 93 5.95 4.60 3.10
C LYS A 93 4.62 4.00 3.53
N GLN A 94 4.38 3.97 4.84
CA GLN A 94 3.08 3.63 5.36
C GLN A 94 2.11 4.81 5.16
N VAL A 95 0.86 4.53 4.78
CA VAL A 95 -0.24 5.50 4.81
C VAL A 95 -0.57 5.73 6.29
N GLU A 96 -0.32 6.94 6.76
CA GLU A 96 -0.66 7.42 8.10
C GLU A 96 -2.08 8.02 8.14
#